data_AF-A0A2J7TLQ9-F1
#
_entry.id   AF-A0A2J7TLQ9-F1
#
_cell.length_a   1.000
_cell.length_b   1.000
_cell.length_c   1.000
_cell.angle_alpha   90.00
_cell.angle_beta   90.00
_cell.angle_gamma   90.00
#
_symmetry.space_group_name_H-M   'P 1'
#
loop_
_entity.id
_entity.type
_entity.pdbx_description
1 polymer ?
#
loop_
_entity_poly.entity_id
_entity_poly.type
_entity_poly.pdbx_seq_one_letter_code
_entity_poly.pdbx_strand_id
1 'polypeptide(L)' 'MSASSPGKFEWGQRVRATADLFNDGSYPEQPENALLVRAGDAGEIVQVGSHVETETPVYLVEFGEHRVVGCLEDEITPL' A
#
# COMPACT_ATOMS: atom_id res chain seq x y z
N MET A 1 -21.01 14.97 11.33
CA MET A 1 -19.90 14.59 10.43
C MET A 1 -19.59 13.14 10.76
N SER A 2 -20.06 12.21 9.94
CA SER A 2 -19.81 10.79 10.17
C SER A 2 -18.32 10.55 10.01
N ALA A 3 -17.67 10.09 11.07
CA ALA A 3 -16.33 9.56 10.99
C ALA A 3 -16.41 8.25 10.20
N SER A 4 -16.26 8.34 8.87
CA SER A 4 -15.82 7.20 8.07
C SER A 4 -14.53 6.74 8.73
N SER A 5 -14.52 5.54 9.31
CA SER A 5 -13.42 5.06 10.15
C SER A 5 -12.07 5.45 9.52
N PRO A 6 -11.19 6.16 10.24
CA PRO A 6 -9.86 6.39 9.71
C PRO A 6 -9.28 5.01 9.43
N GLY A 7 -8.72 4.80 8.24
CA GLY A 7 -8.16 3.50 7.86
C GLY A 7 -7.29 2.92 8.99
N LYS A 8 -7.15 1.59 9.07
CA LYS A 8 -6.35 0.92 10.12
C LYS A 8 -4.92 1.43 10.27
N PHE A 9 -4.39 2.12 9.26
CA PHE A 9 -3.03 2.64 9.22
C PHE A 9 -2.99 4.16 9.06
N GLU A 10 -1.96 4.78 9.65
CA GLU A 10 -1.74 6.22 9.60
C GLU A 10 -0.45 6.60 8.85
N TRP A 11 -0.37 7.85 8.40
CA TRP A 11 0.83 8.39 7.77
C TRP A 11 2.05 8.28 8.69
N GLY A 12 3.20 7.89 8.13
CA GLY A 12 4.45 7.64 8.85
C GLY A 12 4.51 6.30 9.59
N GLN A 13 3.43 5.51 9.57
CA GLN A 13 3.43 4.20 10.21
C GLN A 13 4.28 3.20 9.44
N ARG A 14 5.10 2.46 10.18
CA ARG A 14 5.91 1.35 9.65
C ARG A 14 5.06 0.10 9.49
N VAL A 15 5.12 -0.50 8.31
CA VAL A 15 4.35 -1.68 7.93
C VAL A 15 5.22 -2.72 7.23
N ARG A 16 4.70 -3.93 7.10
CA ARG A 16 5.33 -5.05 6.41
C ARG A 16 4.36 -5.65 5.40
N ALA A 17 4.85 -5.97 4.21
CA ALA A 17 4.07 -6.70 3.22
C ALA A 17 3.76 -8.12 3.72
N THR A 18 2.50 -8.54 3.64
CA THR A 18 2.07 -9.90 4.03
C THR A 18 2.18 -10.91 2.89
N ALA A 19 2.21 -10.41 1.64
CA ALA A 19 2.33 -11.20 0.42
C ALA A 19 3.26 -10.51 -0.61
N ASP A 20 3.61 -11.24 -1.67
CA ASP A 20 4.30 -10.67 -2.82
C ASP A 20 3.33 -9.74 -3.59
N LEU A 21 3.72 -8.48 -3.78
CA LEU A 21 2.92 -7.50 -4.52
C LEU A 21 3.44 -7.40 -5.96
N PHE A 22 2.54 -7.66 -6.90
CA PHE A 22 2.84 -7.61 -8.33
C PHE A 22 2.19 -6.39 -8.96
N ASN A 23 2.83 -5.85 -10.00
CA ASN A 23 2.29 -4.72 -10.73
C ASN A 23 1.03 -5.13 -11.49
N ASP A 24 -0.09 -4.50 -11.17
CA ASP A 24 -1.38 -4.66 -11.86
C ASP A 24 -1.53 -3.73 -13.08
N GLY A 25 -0.48 -2.99 -13.42
CA GLY A 25 -0.47 -1.98 -14.48
C GLY A 25 -0.53 -0.54 -13.96
N SER A 26 -0.71 -0.34 -12.64
CA SER A 26 -0.68 0.99 -12.01
C SER A 26 0.73 1.59 -11.86
N TYR A 27 1.78 0.76 -11.94
CA TYR A 27 3.17 1.20 -11.84
C TYR A 27 3.82 1.28 -13.24
N PRO A 28 3.89 2.46 -13.88
CA PRO A 28 4.23 2.59 -15.31
C PRO A 28 5.69 2.25 -15.65
N GLU A 29 6.59 2.30 -14.68
CA GLU A 29 8.02 2.02 -14.92
C GLU A 29 8.34 0.52 -14.93
N GLN A 30 7.38 -0.35 -14.59
CA GLN A 30 7.54 -1.80 -14.55
C GLN A 30 6.51 -2.47 -15.45
N PRO A 31 6.82 -3.64 -16.04
CA PRO A 31 5.82 -4.43 -16.75
C PRO A 31 4.67 -4.87 -15.84
N GLU A 32 3.50 -5.13 -16.41
CA GLU A 32 2.42 -5.83 -15.71
C GLU A 32 2.91 -7.22 -15.23
N ASN A 33 2.45 -7.66 -14.06
CA ASN A 33 2.87 -8.87 -13.36
C ASN A 33 4.34 -8.89 -12.90
N ALA A 34 5.06 -7.76 -12.99
CA ALA A 34 6.39 -7.66 -12.39
C ALA A 34 6.29 -7.63 -10.86
N LEU A 35 7.18 -8.35 -10.17
CA LEU A 35 7.27 -8.33 -8.70
C LEU A 35 7.79 -6.97 -8.22
N LEU A 36 6.94 -6.21 -7.53
CA LEU A 36 7.26 -4.90 -6.97
C LEU A 36 7.73 -4.99 -5.52
N VAL A 37 7.13 -5.85 -4.70
CA VAL A 37 7.48 -5.96 -3.27
C VAL A 37 7.42 -7.43 -2.88
N ARG A 38 8.38 -7.91 -2.11
CA ARG A 38 8.34 -9.28 -1.58
C ARG A 38 7.57 -9.34 -0.27
N ALA A 39 6.92 -10.47 -0.04
CA ALA A 39 6.38 -10.80 1.26
C ALA A 39 7.46 -10.64 2.33
N GLY A 40 7.14 -9.83 3.34
CA GLY A 40 8.04 -9.56 4.43
C GLY A 40 8.94 -8.32 4.26
N ASP A 41 8.91 -7.63 3.12
CA ASP A 41 9.59 -6.35 2.98
C ASP A 41 8.93 -5.29 3.87
N ALA A 42 9.77 -4.44 4.47
CA ALA A 42 9.33 -3.33 5.32
C ALA A 42 9.12 -2.07 4.49
N GLY A 43 8.10 -1.29 4.86
CA GLY A 43 7.80 -0.01 4.24
C GLY A 43 7.23 0.99 5.24
N GLU A 44 6.94 2.20 4.74
CA GLU A 44 6.34 3.29 5.52
C GLU A 44 5.14 3.86 4.78
N ILE A 45 4.03 4.09 5.48
CA ILE A 45 2.82 4.68 4.91
C ILE A 45 3.10 6.15 4.60
N VAL A 46 3.09 6.51 3.32
CA VAL A 46 3.33 7.89 2.86
C VAL A 46 2.05 8.62 2.45
N GLN A 47 0.95 7.90 2.22
CA GLN A 47 -0.36 8.48 2.01
C GLN A 47 -1.48 7.48 2.32
N VAL A 48 -2.54 7.95 2.99
CA VAL A 48 -3.77 7.18 3.19
C VAL A 48 -4.83 7.75 2.25
N GLY A 49 -5.33 6.92 1.34
CA GLY A 49 -6.38 7.27 0.38
C GLY A 49 -7.53 6.27 0.42
N SER A 50 -8.49 6.49 -0.47
CA SER A 50 -9.55 5.53 -0.75
C SER A 50 -9.81 5.50 -2.25
N HIS A 51 -10.17 4.32 -2.76
CA HIS A 51 -10.77 4.22 -4.10
C HIS A 51 -12.10 4.97 -4.09
N VAL A 52 -12.19 6.02 -4.91
CA VAL A 52 -13.33 6.95 -4.93
C VAL A 52 -14.63 6.26 -5.35
N GLU A 53 -14.55 5.20 -6.17
CA GLU A 53 -15.72 4.48 -6.68
C GLU A 53 -16.20 3.35 -5.76
N THR A 54 -15.31 2.73 -4.98
CA THR A 54 -15.62 1.56 -4.14
C THR A 54 -15.50 1.83 -2.64
N GLU A 55 -15.13 3.05 -2.26
CA GLU A 55 -14.80 3.47 -0.89
C GLU A 55 -13.78 2.54 -0.19
N THR A 56 -13.03 1.75 -0.97
CA THR A 56 -12.05 0.80 -0.44
C THR A 56 -10.80 1.56 -0.01
N PRO A 57 -10.34 1.42 1.25
CA PRO A 57 -9.13 2.10 1.70
C PRO A 57 -7.91 1.58 0.95
N VAL A 58 -7.06 2.51 0.50
CA VAL A 58 -5.78 2.23 -0.17
C VAL A 58 -4.69 2.99 0.55
N TYR A 59 -3.62 2.29 0.88
CA TYR A 59 -2.48 2.84 1.56
C TYR A 59 -1.31 2.90 0.60
N LEU A 60 -0.78 4.08 0.32
CA LEU A 60 0.47 4.19 -0.42
C LEU A 60 1.62 3.98 0.56
N VAL A 61 2.40 2.94 0.30
CA VAL A 61 3.55 2.55 1.11
C VAL A 61 4.82 2.75 0.30
N GLU A 62 5.78 3.48 0.86
CA GLU A 62 7.13 3.55 0.32
C GLU A 62 7.94 2.35 0.82
N PHE A 63 8.36 1.50 -0.11
CA PHE A 63 9.26 0.38 0.11
C PHE A 63 10.66 0.71 -0.44
N GLY A 64 11.70 0.50 0.36
CA GLY A 64 13.07 0.87 -0.03
C GLY A 64 13.23 2.39 -0.21
N GLU A 65 14.12 2.83 -1.11
CA GLU A 65 14.44 4.26 -1.26
C GLU A 65 13.45 5.03 -2.16
N HIS A 66 12.85 4.41 -3.18
CA HIS A 66 12.09 5.13 -4.21
C HIS A 66 10.90 4.35 -4.82
N ARG A 67 10.30 3.41 -4.08
CA ARG A 67 9.20 2.59 -4.63
C ARG A 67 7.94 2.77 -3.82
N VAL A 68 7.03 3.61 -4.32
CA VAL A 68 5.71 3.82 -3.72
C VAL A 68 4.69 2.90 -4.36
N VAL A 69 4.06 2.04 -3.57
CA VAL A 69 3.10 1.02 -4.03
C VAL A 69 1.79 1.18 -3.28
N GLY A 70 0.67 1.19 -4.02
CA GLY A 70 -0.66 1.13 -3.42
C GLY A 70 -0.91 -0.26 -2.85
N CYS A 71 -1.27 -0.33 -1.58
CA CYS A 71 -1.54 -1.56 -0.85
C CYS A 71 -2.97 -1.51 -0.27
N LEU A 72 -3.66 -2.64 -0.32
CA LEU A 72 -4.90 -2.84 0.42
C LEU A 72 -4.61 -3.13 1.89
N GLU A 73 -5.63 -2.99 2.74
CA GLU A 73 -5.51 -3.20 4.18
C GLU A 73 -4.98 -4.60 4.56
N ASP A 74 -5.39 -5.63 3.82
CA ASP A 74 -5.02 -7.03 4.08
C ASP A 74 -3.63 -7.42 3.52
N GLU A 75 -3.03 -6.57 2.68
CA GLU A 75 -1.72 -6.79 2.06
C GLU A 75 -0.56 -6.30 2.93
N ILE A 76 -0.86 -5.61 4.03
CA ILE A 76 0.10 -5.04 4.95
C ILE A 76 -0.26 -5.31 6.41
N THR A 77 0.76 -5.38 7.27
CA THR A 77 0.60 -5.51 8.72
C THR A 77 1.49 -4.48 9.42
N PRO A 78 1.11 -3.99 10.62
CA PRO A 78 2.02 -3.19 11.43
C PRO A 78 3.31 -3.97 11.72
N LEU A 79 4.44 -3.25 11.72
CA LEU A 79 5.73 -3.77 12.18
C LEU A 79 5.83 -3.82 13.71
#